data_AF-A0A8J2XEG2-F1
#
_entry.id   AF-A0A8J2XEG2-F1
#
_cell.length_a   1.000
_cell.length_b   1.000
_cell.length_c   1.000
_cell.angle_alpha   90.00
_cell.angle_beta   90.00
_cell.angle_gamma   90.00
#
_symmetry.space_group_name_H-M   'P 1'
#
loop_
_entity.id
_entity.type
_entity.pdbx_description
1 polymer ?
#
loop_
_entity_poly.entity_id
_entity_poly.type
_entity_poly.pdbx_seq_one_letter_code
_entity_poly.pdbx_strand_id
1 'polypeptide(L)'
;MCDNNSYSVKISDLYPGTTFLYRKNSYSISHLYIILTDCEDVNGVLCVVSVNITTQTRIGRGSDTTVILNVGDHPFIKKPSVVNYNDAEFSSVEKLIRYINEEQSLNDDDLEKEVLRKIQQGLLDSDRTPIEILEYCQNKF
;
A
#
# COMPACT_ATOMS: atom_id res chain seq x y z
N MET A 1 -12.70 -26.58 21.73
CA MET A 1 -12.25 -26.46 20.34
C MET A 1 -12.68 -25.08 19.91
N CYS A 2 -11.74 -24.13 19.83
CA CYS A 2 -12.07 -22.79 19.38
C CYS A 2 -12.21 -22.86 17.86
N ASP A 3 -13.35 -22.44 17.35
CA ASP A 3 -13.58 -22.30 15.91
C ASP A 3 -12.60 -21.25 15.37
N ASN A 4 -11.51 -21.73 14.76
CA ASN A 4 -10.67 -20.90 13.91
C ASN A 4 -11.49 -20.59 12.66
N ASN A 5 -12.32 -19.56 12.75
CA ASN A 5 -12.96 -18.96 11.59
C ASN A 5 -11.84 -18.33 10.75
N SER A 6 -11.18 -19.14 9.92
CA SER A 6 -10.15 -18.68 9.00
C SER A 6 -10.87 -17.91 7.90
N TYR A 7 -11.16 -16.63 8.18
CA TYR A 7 -11.69 -15.71 7.19
C TYR A 7 -10.67 -15.64 6.07
N SER A 8 -11.01 -16.21 4.92
CA SER A 8 -10.15 -16.15 3.75
C SER A 8 -10.44 -14.84 3.02
N VAL A 9 -9.39 -14.04 2.84
CA VAL A 9 -9.44 -12.78 2.10
C VAL A 9 -9.91 -13.03 0.68
N LYS A 10 -10.81 -12.16 0.21
CA LYS A 10 -11.43 -12.17 -1.12
C LYS A 10 -11.15 -10.85 -1.82
N ILE A 11 -11.50 -10.81 -3.11
CA ILE A 11 -11.39 -9.59 -3.94
C ILE A 11 -12.16 -8.42 -3.32
N SER A 12 -13.33 -8.67 -2.71
CA SER A 12 -14.14 -7.64 -2.04
C SER A 12 -13.44 -6.95 -0.88
N ASP A 13 -12.37 -7.55 -0.36
CA ASP A 13 -11.64 -7.07 0.81
C ASP A 13 -10.41 -6.24 0.38
N LEU A 14 -10.17 -6.12 -0.94
CA LEU A 14 -9.09 -5.32 -1.52
C LEU A 14 -9.68 -4.07 -2.20
N TYR A 15 -9.65 -2.95 -1.49
CA TYR A 15 -10.17 -1.66 -1.93
C TYR A 15 -9.22 -0.51 -1.55
N PRO A 16 -9.40 0.70 -2.10
CA PRO A 16 -8.58 1.86 -1.70
C PRO A 16 -8.62 2.09 -0.19
N GLY A 17 -7.44 2.08 0.44
CA GLY A 17 -7.28 2.22 1.89
C GLY A 17 -7.06 0.92 2.64
N THR A 18 -7.31 -0.25 2.01
CA THR A 18 -6.94 -1.55 2.58
C THR A 18 -5.44 -1.56 2.86
N THR A 19 -5.07 -1.97 4.07
CA THR A 19 -3.66 -2.09 4.47
C THR A 19 -3.27 -3.54 4.71
N PHE A 20 -2.02 -3.87 4.39
CA PHE A 20 -1.49 -5.22 4.58
C PHE A 20 0.01 -5.17 4.83
N LEU A 21 0.53 -6.18 5.53
CA LEU A 21 1.98 -6.36 5.66
C LEU A 21 2.49 -7.20 4.49
N TYR A 22 3.56 -6.74 3.87
CA TYR A 22 4.17 -7.45 2.75
C TYR A 22 5.69 -7.42 2.84
N ARG A 23 6.28 -8.56 2.45
CA ARG A 23 7.72 -8.79 2.44
C ARG A 23 8.17 -9.08 1.02
N LYS A 24 8.84 -8.11 0.39
CA LYS A 24 9.25 -8.17 -1.04
C LYS A 24 10.14 -9.36 -1.37
N ASN A 25 10.96 -9.84 -0.42
CA ASN A 25 11.74 -11.07 -0.55
C ASN A 25 12.10 -11.66 0.81
N SER A 26 12.69 -12.87 0.81
CA SER A 26 12.96 -13.62 2.03
C SER A 26 13.94 -12.98 3.03
N TYR A 27 14.70 -11.97 2.59
CA TYR A 27 15.70 -11.27 3.37
C TYR A 27 15.27 -9.86 3.77
N SER A 28 14.18 -9.34 3.19
CA SER A 28 13.61 -8.04 3.54
C SER A 28 12.77 -8.12 4.82
N ILE A 29 12.62 -7.01 5.52
CA ILE A 29 11.63 -6.88 6.60
C ILE A 29 10.24 -6.63 5.97
N SER A 30 9.18 -7.00 6.69
CA SER A 30 7.83 -6.66 6.25
C SER A 30 7.57 -5.16 6.41
N HIS A 31 6.97 -4.56 5.39
CA HIS A 31 6.51 -3.17 5.41
C HIS A 31 4.99 -3.11 5.37
N LEU A 32 4.41 -2.02 5.86
CA LEU A 32 3.01 -1.71 5.62
C LEU A 32 2.84 -1.25 4.18
N TYR A 33 1.91 -1.88 3.48
CA TYR A 33 1.44 -1.50 2.16
C TYR A 33 0.01 -0.99 2.24
N ILE A 34 -0.34 -0.12 1.31
CA ILE A 34 -1.66 0.50 1.20
C ILE A 34 -2.11 0.39 -0.25
N ILE A 35 -3.32 -0.12 -0.46
CA ILE A 35 -3.98 -0.14 -1.77
C ILE A 35 -4.52 1.26 -2.07
N LEU A 36 -4.24 1.79 -3.26
CA LEU A 36 -4.62 3.15 -3.67
C LEU A 36 -5.77 3.18 -4.69
N THR A 37 -6.04 2.07 -5.38
CA THR A 37 -7.08 1.98 -6.44
C THR A 37 -7.99 0.79 -6.20
N ASP A 38 -9.18 0.83 -6.81
CA ASP A 38 -10.01 -0.36 -6.94
C ASP A 38 -9.29 -1.45 -7.77
N CYS A 39 -9.77 -2.68 -7.65
CA CYS A 39 -9.31 -3.80 -8.47
C CYS A 39 -9.77 -3.62 -9.92
N GLU A 40 -8.83 -3.55 -10.86
CA GLU A 40 -9.13 -3.35 -12.28
C GLU A 40 -8.28 -4.23 -13.20
N ASP A 41 -8.79 -4.54 -14.39
CA ASP A 41 -8.02 -5.28 -15.40
C ASP A 41 -6.94 -4.38 -16.01
N VAL A 42 -5.69 -4.82 -15.89
CA VAL A 42 -4.52 -4.22 -16.51
C VAL A 42 -3.87 -5.28 -17.40
N ASN A 43 -4.16 -5.21 -18.70
CA ASN A 43 -3.64 -6.14 -19.72
C ASN A 43 -4.00 -7.62 -19.46
N GLY A 44 -5.24 -7.90 -19.07
CA GLY A 44 -5.74 -9.26 -18.80
C GLY A 44 -5.39 -9.79 -17.41
N VAL A 45 -4.84 -8.94 -16.54
CA VAL A 45 -4.53 -9.29 -15.15
C VAL A 45 -5.26 -8.31 -14.23
N LEU A 46 -6.06 -8.85 -13.30
CA LEU A 46 -6.71 -8.04 -12.28
C LEU A 46 -5.66 -7.53 -11.27
N CYS A 47 -5.52 -6.21 -11.19
CA CYS A 47 -4.47 -5.53 -10.43
C CYS A 47 -5.04 -4.41 -9.56
N VAL A 48 -4.25 -4.02 -8.57
CA VAL A 48 -4.39 -2.76 -7.83
C VAL A 48 -3.07 -2.00 -7.88
N VAL A 49 -3.09 -0.69 -7.68
CA VAL A 49 -1.87 0.07 -7.37
C VAL A 49 -1.67 0.09 -5.86
N SER A 50 -0.47 -0.24 -5.40
CA SER A 50 -0.11 -0.16 -3.98
C SER A 50 1.20 0.58 -3.76
N VAL A 51 1.37 1.13 -2.56
CA VAL A 51 2.58 1.81 -2.10
C VAL A 51 2.98 1.31 -0.72
N ASN A 52 4.28 1.33 -0.41
CA ASN A 52 4.78 0.97 0.90
C ASN A 52 5.14 2.17 1.77
N ILE A 53 5.00 2.00 3.08
CA ILE A 53 5.42 2.96 4.09
C ILE A 53 6.79 2.56 4.63
N THR A 54 7.72 3.51 4.62
CA THR A 54 9.06 3.33 5.15
C THR A 54 9.39 4.40 6.19
N THR A 55 10.33 4.11 7.08
CA THR A 55 10.77 5.08 8.07
C THR A 55 11.42 6.26 7.37
N GLN A 56 11.08 7.49 7.78
CA GLN A 56 11.78 8.67 7.32
C GLN A 56 13.25 8.58 7.76
N THR A 57 14.17 8.40 6.82
CA THR A 57 15.61 8.45 7.12
C THR A 57 16.08 9.91 7.14
N ARG A 58 17.19 10.21 7.83
CA ARG A 58 17.69 11.60 7.94
C ARG A 58 17.84 12.25 6.55
N ILE A 59 17.37 13.49 6.47
CA ILE A 59 17.51 14.41 5.33
C ILE A 59 18.95 14.35 4.81
N GLY A 60 19.12 14.03 3.52
CA GLY A 60 20.43 13.88 2.87
C GLY A 60 20.66 12.56 2.13
N ARG A 61 19.77 11.54 2.29
CA ARG A 61 19.82 10.26 1.55
C ARG A 61 18.57 9.93 0.74
N GLY A 62 17.82 10.94 0.31
CA GLY A 62 16.82 10.78 -0.74
C GLY A 62 15.58 9.95 -0.35
N SER A 63 15.08 10.07 0.87
CA SER A 63 13.69 9.67 1.14
C SER A 63 12.75 10.63 0.42
N ASP A 64 11.75 10.10 -0.27
CA ASP A 64 10.65 10.91 -0.77
C ASP A 64 9.92 11.54 0.42
N THR A 65 9.76 12.86 0.43
CA THR A 65 9.08 13.59 1.52
C THR A 65 7.80 14.26 1.07
N THR A 66 7.30 13.90 -0.13
CA THR A 66 6.04 14.39 -0.68
C THR A 66 4.89 14.14 0.31
N VAL A 67 4.87 12.96 0.92
CA VAL A 67 3.96 12.65 2.03
C VAL A 67 4.73 12.09 3.22
N ILE A 68 4.66 12.83 4.33
CA ILE A 68 5.07 12.38 5.65
C ILE A 68 3.81 11.99 6.43
N LEU A 69 3.85 10.79 6.99
CA LEU A 69 2.84 10.24 7.88
C LEU A 69 3.35 10.26 9.32
N ASN A 70 2.51 10.71 10.24
CA ASN A 70 2.83 10.87 11.66
C ASN A 70 2.05 9.87 12.52
N VAL A 71 2.42 9.81 13.80
CA VAL A 71 1.67 9.04 14.79
C VAL A 71 0.23 9.54 14.83
N GLY A 72 -0.72 8.63 14.64
CA GLY A 72 -2.15 8.95 14.52
C GLY A 72 -2.72 8.72 13.13
N ASP A 73 -1.91 8.83 12.07
CA ASP A 73 -2.40 8.66 10.69
C ASP A 73 -2.77 7.20 10.37
N HIS A 74 -2.12 6.24 11.03
CA HIS A 74 -2.47 4.81 11.00
C HIS A 74 -1.85 4.08 12.21
N PRO A 75 -2.49 3.06 12.80
CA PRO A 75 -1.99 2.40 14.02
C PRO A 75 -0.59 1.78 13.90
N PHE A 76 -0.17 1.34 12.71
CA PHE A 76 1.18 0.85 12.45
C PHE A 76 2.27 1.93 12.58
N ILE A 77 1.92 3.22 12.47
CA ILE A 77 2.86 4.34 12.44
C ILE A 77 3.20 4.78 13.86
N LYS A 78 4.41 4.43 14.32
CA LYS A 78 4.92 4.75 15.66
C LYS A 78 5.94 5.90 15.70
N LYS A 79 6.35 6.39 14.53
CA LYS A 79 7.30 7.48 14.33
C LYS A 79 7.10 8.09 12.94
N PRO A 80 7.58 9.31 12.67
CA PRO A 80 7.51 9.91 11.35
C PRO A 80 8.02 8.95 10.27
N SER A 81 7.16 8.73 9.28
CA SER A 81 7.36 7.78 8.19
C SER A 81 6.99 8.46 6.89
N VAL A 82 7.46 7.93 5.77
CA VAL A 82 7.18 8.47 4.44
C VAL A 82 6.56 7.39 3.56
N VAL A 83 5.74 7.84 2.61
CA VAL A 83 5.30 6.99 1.51
C VAL A 83 6.43 6.89 0.51
N ASN A 84 6.79 5.67 0.10
CA ASN A 84 7.86 5.45 -0.86
C ASN A 84 7.28 5.27 -2.27
N TYR A 85 7.01 6.39 -2.94
CA TYR A 85 6.39 6.40 -4.27
C TYR A 85 7.24 5.73 -5.36
N ASN A 86 8.57 5.67 -5.19
CA ASN A 86 9.47 4.98 -6.13
C ASN A 86 9.22 3.46 -6.23
N ASP A 87 8.63 2.85 -5.20
CA ASP A 87 8.24 1.43 -5.19
C ASP A 87 6.75 1.24 -5.45
N ALA A 88 6.03 2.27 -5.93
CA ALA A 88 4.65 2.11 -6.36
C ALA A 88 4.58 1.10 -7.51
N GLU A 89 3.65 0.15 -7.44
CA GLU A 89 3.58 -0.93 -8.43
C GLU A 89 2.14 -1.41 -8.65
N PHE A 90 1.93 -2.05 -9.81
CA PHE A 90 0.76 -2.89 -10.04
C PHE A 90 0.94 -4.21 -9.28
N SER A 91 0.07 -4.47 -8.32
CA SER A 91 0.03 -5.72 -7.59
C SER A 91 -1.12 -6.57 -8.11
N SER A 92 -0.79 -7.79 -8.57
CA SER A 92 -1.80 -8.77 -9.00
C SER A 92 -2.68 -9.16 -7.81
N VAL A 93 -3.99 -9.01 -7.97
CA VAL A 93 -5.00 -9.32 -6.94
C VAL A 93 -4.94 -10.78 -6.52
N GLU A 94 -4.78 -11.69 -7.48
CA GLU A 94 -4.64 -13.13 -7.19
C GLU A 94 -3.43 -13.41 -6.30
N LYS A 95 -2.27 -12.83 -6.64
CA LYS A 95 -1.04 -13.01 -5.86
C LYS A 95 -1.15 -12.39 -4.47
N LEU A 96 -1.77 -11.21 -4.36
CA LEU A 96 -2.00 -10.54 -3.09
C LEU A 96 -2.92 -11.37 -2.20
N ILE A 97 -4.08 -11.81 -2.70
CA ILE A 97 -5.02 -12.65 -1.94
C ILE A 97 -4.32 -13.90 -1.44
N ARG A 98 -3.55 -14.58 -2.30
CA ARG A 98 -2.80 -15.77 -1.90
C ARG A 98 -1.81 -15.46 -0.78
N TYR A 99 -0.97 -14.44 -0.96
CA TYR A 99 0.04 -14.06 0.02
C TYR A 99 -0.61 -13.67 1.37
N ILE A 100 -1.62 -12.81 1.33
CA ILE A 100 -2.30 -12.30 2.52
C ILE A 100 -2.97 -13.44 3.30
N ASN A 101 -3.57 -14.41 2.62
CA ASN A 101 -4.14 -15.59 3.26
C ASN A 101 -3.06 -16.51 3.86
N GLU A 102 -1.95 -16.76 3.14
CA GLU A 102 -0.85 -17.61 3.59
C GLU A 102 -0.13 -17.03 4.81
N GLU A 103 0.11 -15.72 4.82
CA GLU A 103 0.85 -15.00 5.87
C GLU A 103 -0.06 -14.39 6.95
N GLN A 104 -1.39 -14.51 6.79
CA GLN A 104 -2.39 -13.85 7.64
C GLN A 104 -2.09 -12.36 7.85
N SER A 105 -1.75 -11.67 6.75
CA SER A 105 -1.11 -10.35 6.80
C SER A 105 -2.02 -9.17 6.45
N LEU A 106 -3.32 -9.42 6.30
CA LEU A 106 -4.31 -8.35 6.19
C LEU A 106 -4.35 -7.60 7.51
N ASN A 107 -4.42 -6.29 7.45
CA ASN A 107 -4.54 -5.48 8.63
C ASN A 107 -5.96 -4.93 8.70
N ASP A 108 -6.62 -5.13 9.84
CA ASP A 108 -8.03 -4.76 10.05
C ASP A 108 -8.22 -3.24 10.20
N ASP A 109 -7.12 -2.50 10.37
CA ASP A 109 -7.13 -1.04 10.43
C ASP A 109 -7.11 -0.46 9.01
N ASP A 110 -8.28 -0.06 8.53
CA ASP A 110 -8.41 0.76 7.33
C ASP A 110 -7.78 2.13 7.52
N LEU A 111 -7.21 2.65 6.44
CA LEU A 111 -6.72 4.02 6.42
C LEU A 111 -7.89 5.03 6.43
N GLU A 112 -7.80 6.06 7.27
CA GLU A 112 -8.77 7.15 7.21
C GLU A 112 -8.80 7.79 5.82
N LYS A 113 -10.01 8.15 5.35
CA LYS A 113 -10.21 8.68 3.99
C LYS A 113 -9.35 9.88 3.66
N GLU A 114 -9.16 10.80 4.62
CA GLU A 114 -8.34 11.99 4.41
C GLU A 114 -6.85 11.64 4.25
N VAL A 115 -6.37 10.66 5.02
CA VAL A 115 -4.99 10.17 4.88
C VAL A 115 -4.82 9.45 3.54
N LEU A 116 -5.80 8.64 3.12
CA LEU A 116 -5.79 8.00 1.80
C LEU A 116 -5.70 9.04 0.67
N ARG A 117 -6.54 10.08 0.69
CA ARG A 117 -6.53 11.14 -0.33
C ARG A 117 -5.20 11.88 -0.36
N LYS A 118 -4.61 12.16 0.81
CA LYS A 118 -3.28 12.76 0.90
C LYS A 118 -2.22 11.88 0.23
N ILE A 119 -2.28 10.56 0.44
CA ILE A 119 -1.34 9.62 -0.18
C ILE A 119 -1.55 9.54 -1.70
N GLN A 120 -2.81 9.48 -2.15
CA GLN A 120 -3.17 9.48 -3.58
C GLN A 120 -2.68 10.76 -4.28
N GLN A 121 -2.90 11.93 -3.69
CA GLN A 121 -2.39 13.20 -4.22
C GLN A 121 -0.86 13.21 -4.25
N GLY A 122 -0.20 12.73 -3.19
CA GLY A 122 1.25 12.64 -3.17
C GLY A 122 1.83 11.71 -4.24
N LEU A 123 1.08 10.70 -4.71
CA LEU A 123 1.48 9.87 -5.85
C LEU A 123 1.53 10.70 -7.13
N LEU A 124 0.59 11.62 -7.32
CA LEU A 124 0.55 12.51 -8.48
C LEU A 124 1.62 13.61 -8.41
N ASP A 125 1.96 14.05 -7.20
CA ASP A 125 2.88 15.18 -6.98
C ASP A 125 4.36 14.75 -6.89
N SER A 126 4.63 13.50 -6.53
CA SER A 126 6.00 13.01 -6.37
C SER A 126 6.70 12.85 -7.72
N ASP A 127 7.91 13.42 -7.81
CA ASP A 127 8.83 13.23 -8.94
C ASP A 127 9.48 11.83 -9.00
N ARG A 128 9.16 10.97 -8.02
CA ARG A 128 9.69 9.61 -7.91
C ARG A 128 8.69 8.54 -8.29
N THR A 129 7.42 8.89 -8.49
CA THR A 129 6.41 7.93 -8.95
C THR A 129 6.80 7.39 -10.32
N PRO A 130 6.87 6.06 -10.53
CA PRO A 130 7.10 5.48 -11.84
C PRO A 130 6.08 5.99 -12.86
N ILE A 131 6.55 6.38 -14.05
CA ILE A 131 5.72 7.07 -15.05
C ILE A 131 4.47 6.27 -15.43
N GLU A 132 4.58 4.95 -15.57
CA GLU A 132 3.45 4.07 -15.89
C GLU A 132 2.36 4.10 -14.80
N ILE A 133 2.77 4.17 -13.53
CA ILE A 133 1.85 4.28 -12.39
C ILE A 133 1.22 5.67 -12.33
N LEU A 134 2.02 6.71 -12.55
CA LEU A 134 1.55 8.09 -12.58
C LEU A 134 0.48 8.28 -13.66
N GLU A 135 0.76 7.86 -14.89
CA GLU A 135 -0.17 7.97 -16.02
C GLU A 135 -1.46 7.17 -15.78
N TYR A 136 -1.36 5.98 -15.20
CA TYR A 136 -2.52 5.16 -14.84
C TYR A 136 -3.41 5.83 -13.78
N CYS A 137 -2.79 6.45 -12.76
CA CYS A 137 -3.50 7.07 -11.64
C CYS A 137 -4.01 8.49 -11.92
N GLN A 138 -3.42 9.22 -12.87
CA GLN A 138 -3.71 10.63 -13.11
C GLN A 138 -5.18 10.93 -13.47
N ASN A 139 -5.91 9.96 -14.02
CA ASN A 139 -7.33 10.10 -14.36
C ASN A 139 -8.26 9.43 -13.34
N LYS A 140 -7.74 8.98 -12.20
CA LYS A 140 -8.48 8.23 -11.16
C LYS A 140 -8.61 8.97 -9.84
N PHE A 141 -7.62 9.80 -9.50
CA PHE A 141 -7.58 10.59 -8.29
C PHE A 141 -7.96 12.05 -8.59
#